data_AF-A0A175YJK2-F1
#
_entry.id   AF-A0A175YJK2-F1
#
_cell.length_a   1.000
_cell.length_b   1.000
_cell.length_c   1.000
_cell.angle_alpha   90.00
_cell.angle_beta   90.00
_cell.angle_gamma   90.00
#
_symmetry.space_group_name_H-M   'P 1'
#
loop_
_entity.id
_entity.type
_entity.pdbx_description
1 polymer ?
#
loop_
_entity_poly.entity_id
_entity_poly.type
_entity_poly.pdbx_seq_one_letter_code
_entity_poly.pdbx_strand_id
1 'polypeptide(L)'
;MDQLDEAYSEEVAVILRAMYAAKRAKENDVPDQIEEGLYLGSIGAANNRSVLKSLNVTHILTVASSLPPSYPNEFKYKIVDELINFWS
;
A
#
# COMPACT_ATOMS: atom_id res chain seq x y z
N MET A 1 -36.23 -6.86 2.21
CA MET A 1 -35.15 -6.04 1.63
C MET A 1 -35.10 -6.46 0.18
N ASP A 2 -35.40 -5.56 -0.75
CA ASP A 2 -35.62 -5.93 -2.15
C ASP A 2 -34.28 -6.24 -2.83
N GLN A 3 -34.26 -7.17 -3.78
CA GLN A 3 -33.04 -7.54 -4.55
C GLN A 3 -32.41 -6.33 -5.28
N LEU A 4 -33.21 -5.30 -5.56
CA LEU A 4 -32.75 -4.01 -6.09
C LEU A 4 -31.91 -3.25 -5.05
N ASP A 5 -32.30 -3.21 -3.78
CA ASP A 5 -31.55 -2.55 -2.70
C ASP A 5 -30.19 -3.20 -2.46
N GLU A 6 -30.13 -4.53 -2.59
CA GLU A 6 -28.91 -5.32 -2.40
C GLU A 6 -27.91 -5.10 -3.55
N ALA A 7 -28.38 -5.00 -4.80
CA ALA A 7 -27.55 -4.65 -5.96
C ALA A 7 -27.01 -3.21 -5.90
N TYR A 8 -27.83 -2.23 -5.48
CA TYR A 8 -27.37 -0.85 -5.24
C TYR A 8 -26.31 -0.79 -4.13
N SER A 9 -26.41 -1.66 -3.13
CA SER A 9 -25.42 -1.74 -2.05
C SER A 9 -24.07 -2.25 -2.54
N GLU A 10 -24.05 -3.19 -3.49
CA GLU A 10 -22.82 -3.79 -4.05
C GLU A 10 -22.04 -2.76 -4.89
N GLU A 11 -22.72 -2.04 -5.79
CA GLU A 11 -22.09 -0.99 -6.61
C GLU A 11 -21.55 0.16 -5.73
N VAL A 12 -22.33 0.59 -4.74
CA VAL A 12 -21.91 1.61 -3.77
C VAL A 12 -20.74 1.10 -2.93
N ALA A 13 -20.73 -0.18 -2.54
CA ALA A 13 -19.63 -0.77 -1.79
C ALA A 13 -18.32 -0.81 -2.60
N VAL A 14 -18.38 -1.09 -3.90
CA VAL A 14 -17.20 -1.04 -4.80
C VAL A 14 -16.63 0.38 -4.84
N ILE A 15 -17.48 1.39 -5.04
CA ILE A 15 -17.04 2.79 -5.07
C ILE A 15 -16.43 3.20 -3.72
N LEU A 16 -17.08 2.87 -2.61
CA LEU A 16 -16.58 3.18 -1.27
C LEU A 16 -15.22 2.49 -1.01
N ARG A 17 -15.07 1.21 -1.37
CA ARG A 17 -13.79 0.49 -1.24
C ARG A 17 -12.68 1.16 -2.05
N ALA A 18 -12.97 1.57 -3.28
CA ALA A 18 -12.02 2.31 -4.11
C ALA A 18 -11.65 3.66 -3.50
N MET A 19 -12.63 4.42 -2.98
CA MET A 19 -12.41 5.70 -2.29
C MET A 19 -11.54 5.52 -1.04
N TYR A 20 -11.81 4.49 -0.22
CA TYR A 20 -11.00 4.20 0.96
C TYR A 20 -9.59 3.74 0.61
N ALA A 21 -9.42 2.93 -0.43
CA ALA A 21 -8.10 2.55 -0.93
C ALA A 21 -7.31 3.76 -1.41
N ALA A 22 -7.94 4.66 -2.18
CA ALA A 22 -7.34 5.90 -2.65
C ALA A 22 -6.97 6.84 -1.49
N LYS A 23 -7.83 6.93 -0.47
CA LYS A 23 -7.57 7.70 0.75
C LYS A 23 -6.36 7.14 1.51
N ARG A 24 -6.31 5.83 1.75
CA ARG A 24 -5.18 5.17 2.43
C ARG A 24 -3.87 5.29 1.66
N ALA A 25 -3.92 5.31 0.33
CA ALA A 25 -2.74 5.56 -0.50
C ALA A 25 -2.21 7.00 -0.40
N LYS A 26 -2.97 7.94 0.19
CA LYS A 26 -2.55 9.33 0.40
C LYS A 26 -2.35 9.71 1.86
N GLU A 27 -2.81 8.88 2.81
CA GLU A 27 -2.59 9.13 4.24
C GLU A 27 -1.17 8.73 4.64
N ASN A 28 -0.50 9.60 5.41
CA ASN A 28 0.88 9.41 5.88
C ASN A 28 1.84 9.05 4.73
N ASP A 29 1.92 9.94 3.75
CA ASP A 29 2.68 9.78 2.51
C ASP A 29 4.16 10.16 2.64
N VAL A 30 4.61 10.51 3.85
CA VAL A 30 6.01 10.73 4.22
C VAL A 30 6.42 9.64 5.20
N PRO A 31 7.48 8.86 4.92
CA PRO A 31 7.96 7.85 5.84
C PRO A 31 8.80 8.48 6.97
N ASP A 32 8.75 7.89 8.15
CA ASP A 32 9.53 8.30 9.30
C ASP A 32 10.94 7.70 9.23
N GLN A 33 11.97 8.51 9.47
CA GLN A 33 13.34 8.04 9.52
C GLN A 33 13.62 7.33 10.85
N ILE A 34 14.10 6.09 10.79
CA ILE A 34 14.49 5.30 11.96
C ILE A 34 15.99 5.45 12.23
N GLU A 35 16.78 5.33 11.16
CA GLU A 35 18.23 5.54 11.16
C GLU A 35 18.69 6.08 9.79
N GLU A 36 19.98 6.36 9.63
CA GLU A 36 20.52 6.83 8.36
C GLU A 36 20.27 5.79 7.25
N GLY A 37 19.49 6.18 6.23
CA GLY A 37 19.15 5.32 5.10
C GLY A 37 18.01 4.31 5.35
N LEU A 38 17.42 4.27 6.55
CA LEU A 38 16.29 3.39 6.87
C LEU A 38 15.06 4.20 7.29
N TYR A 39 13.95 3.91 6.63
CA TYR A 39 12.68 4.60 6.85
C TYR A 39 11.56 3.58 7.04
N LEU A 40 10.61 3.90 7.91
CA LEU A 40 9.37 3.15 8.10
C LEU A 40 8.21 3.97 7.56
N GLY A 41 7.36 3.35 6.75
CA GLY A 41 6.27 4.05 6.09
C GLY A 41 5.06 3.19 5.85
N SER A 42 3.91 3.86 5.67
CA SER A 42 2.68 3.26 5.21
C SER A 42 2.76 2.89 3.72
N ILE A 43 1.70 2.29 3.19
CA ILE A 43 1.56 2.14 1.73
C ILE A 43 1.54 3.49 1.00
N GLY A 44 1.00 4.54 1.62
CA GLY A 44 1.03 5.88 1.05
C GLY A 44 2.46 6.39 0.89
N ALA A 45 3.28 6.21 1.92
CA ALA A 45 4.71 6.57 1.86
C ALA A 45 5.47 5.74 0.82
N ALA A 46 5.21 4.43 0.74
CA ALA A 46 5.80 3.56 -0.29
C ALA A 46 5.35 3.93 -1.73
N ASN A 47 4.23 4.62 -1.88
CA ASN A 47 3.70 5.11 -3.15
C ASN A 47 4.06 6.57 -3.45
N ASN A 48 4.72 7.29 -2.53
CA ASN A 48 5.09 8.68 -2.74
C ASN A 48 6.46 8.81 -3.43
N ARG A 49 6.46 8.64 -4.75
CA ARG A 49 7.68 8.64 -5.58
C ARG A 49 8.58 9.85 -5.33
N SER A 50 8.02 11.06 -5.23
CA SER A 50 8.81 12.29 -5.07
C SER A 50 9.57 12.28 -3.75
N VAL A 51 8.90 11.93 -2.66
CA VAL A 51 9.48 11.85 -1.32
C VAL A 51 10.54 10.75 -1.25
N LEU A 52 10.26 9.56 -1.80
CA LEU A 52 11.24 8.47 -1.84
C LEU A 52 12.51 8.85 -2.60
N LYS A 53 12.38 9.56 -3.73
CA LYS A 53 13.53 10.04 -4.51
C LYS A 53 14.29 11.15 -3.77
N SER A 54 13.60 12.07 -3.09
CA SER A 54 14.26 13.13 -2.31
C SER A 54 15.00 12.59 -1.09
N LEU A 55 14.55 11.46 -0.53
CA LEU A 55 15.22 10.74 0.55
C LEU A 55 16.29 9.74 0.05
N ASN A 56 16.57 9.72 -1.26
CA ASN A 56 17.51 8.81 -1.91
C ASN A 56 17.23 7.32 -1.64
N VAL A 57 15.95 6.95 -1.45
CA VAL A 57 15.54 5.55 -1.28
C VAL A 57 15.80 4.78 -2.58
N THR A 58 16.42 3.60 -2.46
CA THR A 58 16.76 2.72 -3.58
C THR A 58 16.07 1.37 -3.52
N HIS A 59 15.65 0.94 -2.33
CA HIS A 59 15.04 -0.35 -2.07
C HIS A 59 13.76 -0.17 -1.25
N ILE A 60 12.74 -0.97 -1.54
CA ILE A 60 11.48 -0.99 -0.81
C ILE A 60 11.24 -2.42 -0.35
N LEU A 61 11.14 -2.61 0.96
CA LEU A 61 10.73 -3.86 1.60
C LEU A 61 9.26 -3.74 1.97
N THR A 62 8.43 -4.70 1.55
CA THR A 62 6.99 -4.70 1.86
C THR A 62 6.54 -6.07 2.32
N VAL A 63 5.68 -6.09 3.35
CA VAL A 63 4.94 -7.27 3.81
C VAL A 63 3.55 -7.36 3.19
N ALA A 64 3.12 -6.34 2.44
CA ALA A 64 1.83 -6.31 1.76
C ALA A 64 1.91 -7.08 0.43
N SER A 65 2.07 -8.40 0.50
CA SER A 65 2.29 -9.26 -0.67
C SER A 65 1.16 -9.28 -1.69
N SER A 66 -0.06 -8.95 -1.28
CA SER A 66 -1.22 -8.79 -2.15
C SER A 66 -1.20 -7.52 -2.99
N LEU A 67 -0.25 -6.60 -2.75
CA LEU A 67 -0.20 -5.30 -3.41
C LEU A 67 1.03 -5.21 -4.30
N PRO A 68 0.85 -4.99 -5.62
CA PRO A 68 1.97 -4.93 -6.54
C PRO A 68 2.83 -3.68 -6.29
N PRO A 69 4.15 -3.74 -6.54
CA PRO A 69 5.03 -2.59 -6.53
C PRO A 69 4.52 -1.45 -7.44
N SER A 70 4.47 -0.22 -6.93
CA SER A 70 3.99 0.94 -7.70
C SER A 70 5.00 1.46 -8.72
N TYR A 71 6.30 1.30 -8.46
CA TYR A 71 7.38 1.79 -9.33
C TYR A 71 8.51 0.76 -9.49
N PRO A 72 8.21 -0.44 -10.04
CA PRO A 72 9.13 -1.58 -10.07
C PRO A 72 10.42 -1.34 -10.85
N ASN A 73 10.40 -0.38 -11.80
CA ASN A 73 11.58 -0.03 -12.61
C ASN A 73 12.51 0.98 -11.92
N GLU A 74 12.07 1.57 -10.81
CA GLU A 74 12.77 2.70 -10.18
C GLU A 74 13.32 2.39 -8.79
N PHE A 75 12.80 1.35 -8.16
CA PHE A 75 13.23 0.87 -6.85
C PHE A 75 13.33 -0.65 -6.89
N LYS A 76 14.23 -1.21 -6.10
CA LYS A 76 14.35 -2.65 -5.93
C LYS A 76 13.38 -3.10 -4.85
N TYR A 77 12.46 -4.01 -5.19
CA TYR A 77 11.48 -4.50 -4.25
C TYR A 77 11.88 -5.85 -3.67
N LYS A 78 11.68 -6.00 -2.36
CA LYS A 78 11.60 -7.29 -1.70
C LYS A 78 10.21 -7.40 -1.10
N ILE A 79 9.44 -8.37 -1.58
CA ILE A 79 8.14 -8.72 -1.01
C ILE A 79 8.40 -9.86 -0.03
N VAL A 80 8.02 -9.64 1.22
CA VAL A 80 7.98 -10.67 2.25
C VAL A 80 6.55 -11.15 2.30
N ASP A 81 6.32 -12.35 1.76
CA ASP A 81 5.00 -12.96 1.81
C ASP A 81 4.82 -13.56 3.20
N GLU A 82 3.94 -12.97 4.01
CA GLU A 82 3.50 -13.58 5.26
C GLU A 82 2.49 -14.71 4.94
N LEU A 83 2.91 -15.73 4.21
CA LEU A 83 2.32 -17.04 4.42
C LEU A 83 2.80 -17.51 5.80
N ILE A 84 2.04 -17.10 6.83
CA ILE A 84 2.03 -17.74 8.13
C ILE A 84 1.56 -19.19 7.89
N ASN A 85 2.48 -20.05 7.48
CA ASN A 85 2.38 -21.50 7.59
C ASN A 85 2.96 -21.96 8.94
N PHE A 86 2.64 -21.22 10.00
CA PHE A 86 2.83 -21.75 11.34
C PHE A 86 1.49 -22.35 11.77
N TRP A 87 1.50 -23.69 11.92
CA TRP A 87 0.46 -24.58 12.45
C TRP A 87 -0.57 -25.17 11.45
N SER A 88 -0.21 -26.31 10.86
CA SER A 88 -1.11 -27.47 10.70
C SER A 88 -0.43 -28.72 11.23
#